data_AF-A0A953FDG8-F1
#
_entry.id   AF-A0A953FDG8-F1
#
_cell.length_a   1.000
_cell.length_b   1.000
_cell.length_c   1.000
_cell.angle_alpha   90.00
_cell.angle_beta   90.00
_cell.angle_gamma   90.00
#
_symmetry.space_group_name_H-M   'P 1'
#
loop_
_entity.id
_entity.type
_entity.pdbx_description
1 polymer ?
#
loop_
_entity_poly.entity_id
_entity_poly.type
_entity_poly.pdbx_seq_one_letter_code
_entity_poly.pdbx_strand_id
1 'polypeptide(L)'
;MKKLLFTAAVLAATVIAGVAQEFKVVTVVESIVPGGLVKRSEIKIDRFDETKLLNFYSLAGINFQNIASNDEVITSKLNEMAKEGWSLVFVTSGVESDAGKQDGEGIFITRFVFKK
;
A
#
# COMPACT_ATOMS: atom_id res chain seq x y z
N MET A 1 41.70 14.37 27.49
CA MET A 1 40.31 14.90 27.59
C MET A 1 39.70 15.25 26.24
N LYS A 2 40.34 16.07 25.38
CA LYS A 2 39.78 16.45 24.06
C LYS A 2 39.49 15.28 23.10
N LYS A 3 40.35 14.25 23.06
CA LYS A 3 40.13 13.04 22.25
C LYS A 3 38.92 12.22 22.72
N LEU A 4 38.69 12.15 24.04
CA LEU A 4 37.56 11.43 24.63
C LEU A 4 36.23 12.12 24.31
N LEU A 5 36.21 13.45 24.37
CA LEU A 5 35.06 14.28 23.98
C LEU A 5 34.71 14.14 22.50
N PHE A 6 35.73 14.08 21.63
CA PHE A 6 35.52 13.91 20.19
C PHE A 6 34.93 12.52 19.87
N THR A 7 35.45 11.45 20.48
CA THR A 7 34.90 10.10 20.29
C THR A 7 33.46 9.99 20.79
N ALA A 8 33.14 10.59 21.94
CA ALA A 8 31.78 10.62 22.47
C ALA A 8 30.81 11.39 21.55
N ALA A 9 31.25 12.52 20.98
CA ALA A 9 30.45 13.31 20.05
C ALA A 9 30.16 12.56 18.73
N VAL A 10 31.15 11.82 18.20
CA VAL A 10 30.95 10.97 17.01
C VAL A 10 29.98 9.83 17.31
N LEU A 11 30.11 9.18 18.46
CA LEU A 11 29.19 8.11 18.87
C LEU A 11 27.75 8.63 19.02
N ALA A 12 27.57 9.78 19.67
CA ALA A 12 26.26 10.42 19.83
C ALA A 12 25.64 10.80 18.47
N ALA A 13 26.43 11.35 17.55
CA ALA A 13 25.97 11.68 16.19
C ALA A 13 25.54 10.43 15.40
N THR A 14 26.26 9.30 15.53
CA THR A 14 25.86 8.04 14.88
C THR A 14 24.58 7.44 15.46
N VAL A 15 24.33 7.60 16.75
CA VAL A 15 23.07 7.17 17.38
C VAL A 15 21.90 7.99 16.85
N ILE A 16 22.04 9.32 16.73
CA ILE A 16 20.98 10.22 16.25
C ILE A 16 20.65 9.97 14.76
N ALA A 17 21.66 9.68 13.92
CA ALA A 17 21.43 9.34 12.51
C ALA A 17 20.71 8.00 12.32
N GLY A 18 20.89 7.04 13.25
CA GLY A 18 20.21 5.75 13.24
C GLY A 18 18.74 5.77 13.68
N VAL A 19 18.21 6.93 14.10
CA VAL A 19 16.80 7.07 14.55
C VAL A 19 15.89 7.72 13.51
N ALA A 20 16.41 8.01 12.30
CA ALA A 20 15.60 8.56 11.23
C ALA A 20 14.55 7.52 10.78
N GLN A 21 13.28 7.85 10.98
CA GLN A 21 12.17 6.95 10.67
C GLN A 21 11.92 6.95 9.16
N GLU A 22 11.95 5.77 8.56
CA GLU A 22 11.63 5.58 7.15
C GLU A 22 10.15 5.17 7.04
N PHE A 23 9.41 5.75 6.08
CA PHE A 23 8.02 5.39 5.81
C PHE A 23 7.87 4.83 4.39
N LYS A 24 7.07 3.78 4.25
CA LYS A 24 6.67 3.21 2.95
C LYS A 24 5.14 3.09 2.89
N VAL A 25 4.55 3.47 1.77
CA VAL A 25 3.11 3.29 1.52
C VAL A 25 2.93 2.23 0.45
N VAL A 26 2.25 1.13 0.80
CA VAL A 26 1.80 0.13 -0.14
C VAL A 26 0.34 0.41 -0.45
N THR A 27 0.03 0.59 -1.73
CA THR A 27 -1.34 0.88 -2.19
C THR A 27 -1.91 -0.36 -2.86
N VAL A 28 -3.10 -0.75 -2.41
CA VAL A 28 -3.87 -1.84 -2.96
C VAL A 28 -5.12 -1.26 -3.60
N VAL A 29 -5.34 -1.56 -4.87
CA VAL A 29 -6.48 -1.02 -5.65
C VAL A 29 -7.39 -2.16 -6.09
N GLU A 30 -8.66 -2.02 -5.74
CA GLU A 30 -9.76 -2.88 -6.09
C GLU A 30 -10.74 -2.09 -6.98
N SER A 31 -11.16 -2.68 -8.09
CA SER A 31 -12.13 -2.05 -8.97
C SER A 31 -13.50 -2.72 -8.85
N ILE A 32 -14.54 -1.90 -8.73
CA ILE A 32 -15.93 -2.29 -8.94
C ILE A 32 -16.25 -1.91 -10.38
N VAL A 33 -16.25 -2.87 -11.29
CA VAL A 33 -16.81 -2.65 -12.63
C VAL A 33 -17.90 -3.67 -12.91
N PRO A 34 -19.15 -3.24 -13.11
CA PRO A 34 -20.13 -4.01 -13.85
C PRO A 34 -19.74 -3.97 -15.34
N GLY A 35 -18.73 -4.74 -15.74
CA GLY A 35 -18.50 -5.08 -17.16
C GLY A 35 -17.51 -4.23 -17.98
N GLY A 36 -16.52 -3.58 -17.38
CA GLY A 36 -15.50 -2.78 -18.10
C GLY A 36 -14.07 -3.24 -17.79
N LEU A 37 -13.23 -3.27 -18.83
CA LEU A 37 -11.79 -3.49 -18.73
C LEU A 37 -11.13 -2.15 -18.37
N VAL A 38 -10.62 -2.01 -17.14
CA VAL A 38 -9.91 -0.80 -16.70
C VAL A 38 -8.74 -0.51 -17.63
N LYS A 39 -8.80 0.61 -18.37
CA LYS A 39 -7.74 1.03 -19.32
C LYS A 39 -6.61 1.73 -18.59
N ARG A 40 -5.40 1.21 -18.78
CA ARG A 40 -4.20 1.37 -17.93
C ARG A 40 -3.32 2.59 -18.24
N SER A 41 -3.73 3.54 -19.06
CA SER A 41 -2.78 4.50 -19.68
C SER A 41 -2.66 5.87 -19.03
N GLU A 42 -3.44 6.23 -18.01
CA GLU A 42 -3.56 7.64 -17.60
C GLU A 42 -3.00 8.03 -16.22
N ILE A 43 -2.38 7.12 -15.46
CA ILE A 43 -1.74 7.49 -14.18
C ILE A 43 -0.25 7.14 -14.23
N LYS A 44 0.52 8.04 -14.86
CA LYS A 44 1.99 8.03 -14.91
C LYS A 44 2.59 8.61 -13.64
N ILE A 45 3.07 7.76 -12.74
CA ILE A 45 4.31 7.96 -11.95
C ILE A 45 4.93 6.56 -11.78
N ASP A 46 6.05 6.27 -12.44
CA ASP A 46 6.74 4.96 -12.49
C ASP A 46 7.34 4.48 -11.13
N ARG A 47 6.85 4.99 -9.99
CA ARG A 47 7.44 4.76 -8.66
C ARG A 47 6.44 4.37 -7.57
N PHE A 48 5.21 4.01 -7.92
CA PHE A 48 4.27 3.45 -6.93
C PHE A 48 4.26 1.92 -7.01
N ASP A 49 4.57 1.28 -5.88
CA ASP A 49 4.43 -0.17 -5.69
C ASP A 49 2.94 -0.50 -5.44
N GLU A 50 2.14 -0.39 -6.50
CA GLU A 50 0.70 -0.65 -6.49
C GLU A 50 0.43 -2.13 -6.70
N THR A 51 -0.29 -2.75 -5.76
CA THR A 51 -0.79 -4.12 -5.90
C THR A 51 -2.24 -4.09 -6.37
N LYS A 52 -2.52 -4.68 -7.52
CA LYS A 52 -3.87 -4.74 -8.09
C LYS A 52 -4.60 -5.99 -7.63
N LEU A 53 -5.87 -5.82 -7.29
CA LEU A 53 -6.75 -6.91 -6.85
C LEU A 53 -7.82 -7.24 -7.89
N LEU A 54 -8.40 -8.44 -7.74
CA LEU A 54 -9.52 -8.91 -8.52
C LEU A 54 -10.82 -8.20 -8.11
N ASN A 55 -11.74 -8.03 -9.05
CA ASN A 55 -13.02 -7.37 -8.78
C ASN A 55 -13.91 -8.23 -7.86
N PHE A 56 -14.59 -7.61 -6.91
CA PHE A 56 -15.55 -8.29 -6.04
C PHE A 56 -16.88 -8.58 -6.72
N TYR A 57 -17.26 -7.80 -7.72
CA TYR A 57 -18.55 -7.90 -8.41
C TYR A 57 -18.40 -8.23 -9.89
N SER A 58 -19.38 -8.95 -10.40
CA SER A 58 -19.62 -9.19 -11.81
C SER A 58 -21.12 -9.02 -12.12
N LEU A 59 -21.52 -9.18 -13.38
CA LEU A 59 -22.93 -9.20 -13.76
C LEU A 59 -23.74 -10.31 -13.07
N ALA A 60 -23.08 -11.36 -12.55
CA ALA A 60 -23.70 -12.46 -11.81
C ALA A 60 -23.79 -12.21 -10.29
N GLY A 61 -23.24 -11.10 -9.79
CA GLY A 61 -23.17 -10.80 -8.35
C GLY A 61 -21.74 -10.91 -7.79
N ILE A 62 -21.65 -11.15 -6.47
CA ILE A 62 -20.38 -11.18 -5.72
C ILE A 62 -19.57 -12.42 -6.06
N ASN A 63 -18.27 -12.25 -6.32
CA ASN A 63 -17.31 -13.32 -6.53
C ASN A 63 -16.46 -13.54 -5.27
N PHE A 64 -16.88 -14.50 -4.43
CA PHE A 64 -16.18 -14.83 -3.18
C PHE A 64 -14.80 -15.47 -3.40
N GLN A 65 -14.58 -16.13 -4.54
CA GLN A 65 -13.26 -16.67 -4.88
C GLN A 65 -12.26 -15.55 -5.13
N ASN A 66 -12.66 -14.48 -5.83
CA ASN A 66 -11.84 -13.30 -6.01
C ASN A 66 -11.48 -12.64 -4.67
N ILE A 67 -12.44 -12.55 -3.74
CA ILE A 67 -12.19 -12.05 -2.38
C ILE A 67 -11.10 -12.88 -1.70
N ALA A 68 -11.25 -14.20 -1.67
CA ALA A 68 -10.25 -15.08 -1.04
C ALA A 68 -8.87 -14.99 -1.69
N SER A 69 -8.79 -14.89 -3.03
CA SER A 69 -7.53 -14.67 -3.74
C SER A 69 -6.91 -13.32 -3.40
N ASN A 70 -7.72 -12.26 -3.24
CA ASN A 70 -7.23 -10.95 -2.84
C ASN A 70 -6.67 -10.94 -1.42
N ASP A 71 -7.33 -11.65 -0.49
CA ASP A 71 -6.85 -11.81 0.88
C ASP A 71 -5.45 -12.46 0.92
N GLU A 72 -5.22 -13.46 0.06
CA GLU A 72 -3.91 -14.09 -0.08
C GLU A 72 -2.85 -13.11 -0.61
N VAL A 73 -3.18 -12.31 -1.63
CA VAL A 73 -2.28 -11.31 -2.20
C VAL A 73 -1.90 -10.25 -1.15
N ILE A 74 -2.88 -9.70 -0.42
CA ILE A 74 -2.63 -8.74 0.67
C ILE A 74 -1.77 -9.39 1.74
N THR A 75 -2.12 -10.60 2.19
CA THR A 75 -1.38 -11.31 3.23
C THR A 75 0.07 -11.57 2.84
N SER A 76 0.31 -11.95 1.58
CA SER A 76 1.65 -12.13 1.04
C SER A 76 2.46 -10.84 1.13
N LYS A 77 1.88 -9.69 0.74
CA LYS A 77 2.54 -8.38 0.81
C LYS A 77 2.82 -7.94 2.24
N LEU A 78 1.88 -8.14 3.16
CA LEU A 78 2.10 -7.86 4.60
C LEU A 78 3.26 -8.69 5.16
N ASN A 79 3.33 -9.98 4.80
CA ASN A 79 4.41 -10.87 5.22
C ASN A 79 5.76 -10.50 4.58
N GLU A 80 5.78 -10.09 3.32
CA GLU A 80 6.98 -9.56 2.64
C GLU A 80 7.52 -8.34 3.40
N MET A 81 6.66 -7.37 3.69
CA MET A 81 7.02 -6.17 4.44
C MET A 81 7.55 -6.49 5.84
N ALA A 82 6.92 -7.43 6.54
CA ALA A 82 7.39 -7.90 7.84
C ALA A 82 8.77 -8.57 7.75
N LYS A 83 9.02 -9.40 6.74
CA LYS A 83 10.33 -10.04 6.49
C LYS A 83 11.42 -9.01 6.17
N GLU A 84 11.08 -7.93 5.49
CA GLU A 84 11.97 -6.79 5.22
C GLU A 84 12.23 -5.91 6.47
N GLY A 85 11.59 -6.20 7.61
CA GLY A 85 11.76 -5.49 8.86
C GLY A 85 10.90 -4.24 8.99
N TRP A 86 9.85 -4.08 8.17
CA TRP A 86 8.90 -2.99 8.30
C TRP A 86 7.80 -3.30 9.31
N SER A 87 7.40 -2.30 10.08
CA SER A 87 6.24 -2.34 10.98
C SER A 87 5.04 -1.67 10.33
N LEU A 88 3.91 -2.35 10.23
CA LEU A 88 2.64 -1.74 9.82
C LEU A 88 2.17 -0.79 10.93
N VAL A 89 1.97 0.48 10.63
CA VAL A 89 1.60 1.51 11.62
C VAL A 89 0.25 2.14 11.36
N PHE A 90 -0.26 2.09 10.13
CA PHE A 90 -1.57 2.64 9.78
C PHE A 90 -2.15 1.93 8.57
N VAL A 91 -3.48 1.76 8.56
CA VAL A 91 -4.24 1.29 7.40
C VAL A 91 -5.37 2.28 7.16
N THR A 92 -5.51 2.74 5.93
CA THR A 92 -6.63 3.61 5.53
C THR A 92 -7.22 3.12 4.23
N SER A 93 -8.54 3.12 4.16
CA SER A 93 -9.27 2.83 2.93
C SER A 93 -9.95 4.10 2.41
N GLY A 94 -10.11 4.19 1.10
CA GLY A 94 -10.85 5.22 0.40
C GLY A 94 -11.76 4.56 -0.63
N VAL A 95 -12.95 5.14 -0.81
CA VAL A 95 -13.92 4.70 -1.81
C VAL A 95 -14.15 5.87 -2.74
N GLU A 96 -13.89 5.64 -4.01
CA GLU A 96 -14.41 6.46 -5.10
C GLU A 96 -15.58 5.64 -5.68
N SER A 97 -16.76 6.23 -5.70
CA SER A 97 -17.97 5.59 -6.20
C SER A 97 -18.56 6.53 -7.23
N ASP A 98 -18.44 6.18 -8.51
CA ASP A 98 -19.30 6.83 -9.49
C ASP A 98 -20.72 6.26 -9.32
N ALA A 99 -21.63 7.14 -8.92
CA ALA A 99 -23.06 6.87 -8.77
C ALA A 99 -23.86 7.66 -9.81
N GLY A 100 -23.24 8.01 -10.94
CA GLY A 100 -23.87 8.67 -12.07
C GLY A 100 -24.61 7.70 -12.99
N LYS A 101 -25.60 8.20 -13.73
CA LYS A 101 -26.34 7.40 -14.73
C LYS A 101 -25.49 6.96 -15.94
N GLN A 102 -24.26 7.45 -16.05
CA GLN A 102 -23.42 7.35 -17.25
C GLN A 102 -22.07 6.68 -17.03
N ASP A 103 -21.65 6.52 -15.77
CA ASP A 103 -20.38 5.92 -15.44
C ASP A 103 -20.60 4.99 -14.24
N GLY A 104 -20.40 3.69 -14.47
CA GLY A 104 -20.76 2.61 -13.56
C GLY A 104 -19.57 2.08 -12.80
N GLU A 105 -18.48 2.85 -12.73
CA GLU A 105 -17.22 2.45 -12.15
C GLU A 105 -17.12 2.91 -10.69
N GLY A 106 -16.56 2.05 -9.84
CA GLY A 106 -16.15 2.43 -8.50
C GLY A 106 -14.75 1.89 -8.22
N ILE A 107 -13.99 2.58 -7.39
CA ILE A 107 -12.66 2.16 -6.98
C ILE A 107 -12.59 2.12 -5.45
N PHE A 108 -12.23 0.96 -4.92
CA PHE A 108 -11.80 0.82 -3.54
C PHE A 108 -10.26 0.86 -3.50
N ILE A 109 -9.72 1.72 -2.64
CA ILE A 109 -8.28 1.84 -2.45
C ILE A 109 -7.99 1.60 -0.98
N THR A 110 -7.08 0.68 -0.67
CA THR A 110 -6.55 0.51 0.68
C THR A 110 -5.06 0.81 0.69
N ARG A 111 -4.63 1.67 1.62
CA ARG A 111 -3.23 2.06 1.82
C ARG A 111 -2.74 1.53 3.15
N PHE A 112 -1.67 0.74 3.06
CA PHE A 112 -0.93 0.23 4.20
C PHE A 112 0.31 1.11 4.38
N VAL A 113 0.43 1.77 5.53
CA VAL A 113 1.56 2.62 5.86
C VAL A 113 2.47 1.87 6.81
N PHE A 114 3.70 1.69 6.37
CA PHE A 114 4.76 1.00 7.07
C PHE A 114 5.81 1.99 7.56
N LYS A 115 6.46 1.63 8.67
CA LYS A 115 7.55 2.37 9.29
C LYS A 115 8.73 1.44 9.59
N LYS A 116 9.95 1.93 9.39
CA LYS A 116 11.20 1.26 9.74
C LYS A 116 12.12 2.22 10.49
#